data_AF-A0A925BLW4-F1
#
_entry.id   AF-A0A925BLW4-F1
#
_cell.length_a   1.000
_cell.length_b   1.000
_cell.length_c   1.000
_cell.angle_alpha   90.00
_cell.angle_beta   90.00
_cell.angle_gamma   90.00
#
_symmetry.space_group_name_H-M   'P 1'
#
loop_
_entity.id
_entity.type
_entity.pdbx_description
1 polymer ?
#
loop_
_entity_poly.entity_id
_entity_poly.type
_entity_poly.pdbx_seq_one_letter_code
_entity_poly.pdbx_strand_id
1 'polypeptide(L)'
;MMPAYQSPSTIERRVVRRRVLLPDVIAAMVAEFGVLADVLTVAGRHVARDAAIWLSRELSACSLDEVSAAFGGVTRSAVTGPADCALDSLNQRRHF
;
A
#
# COMPACT_ATOMS: atom_id res chain seq x y z
N MET A 1 -4.56 22.32 -45.06
CA MET A 1 -4.21 20.90 -44.81
C MET A 1 -3.27 20.90 -43.61
N MET A 2 -3.81 20.73 -42.40
CA MET A 2 -3.04 20.84 -41.15
C MET A 2 -2.48 19.46 -40.77
N PRO A 3 -1.22 19.36 -40.31
CA PRO A 3 -0.64 18.09 -39.90
C PRO A 3 -1.31 17.60 -38.61
N ALA A 4 -1.66 16.32 -38.57
CA ALA A 4 -2.19 15.67 -37.39
C ALA A 4 -1.17 15.77 -36.24
N TYR A 5 -1.60 16.36 -35.14
CA TYR A 5 -0.86 16.33 -33.88
C TYR A 5 -0.84 14.87 -33.42
N GLN A 6 0.23 14.15 -33.73
CA GLN A 6 0.50 12.84 -33.17
C GLN A 6 0.71 13.07 -31.66
N SER A 7 -0.34 12.82 -30.88
CA SER A 7 -0.23 12.72 -29.42
C SER A 7 0.93 11.77 -29.13
N PRO A 8 2.00 12.25 -28.47
CA PRO A 8 3.11 11.40 -28.14
C PRO A 8 2.57 10.31 -27.22
N SER A 9 2.54 9.11 -27.78
CA SER A 9 2.70 7.85 -27.06
C SER A 9 2.01 7.84 -25.71
N THR A 10 0.81 7.28 -25.70
CA THR A 10 0.44 6.17 -24.83
C THR A 10 1.70 5.41 -24.41
N ILE A 11 2.43 5.94 -23.42
CA ILE A 11 3.32 5.15 -22.60
C ILE A 11 2.32 4.26 -21.90
N GLU A 12 2.03 3.12 -22.53
CA GLU A 12 1.57 1.94 -21.87
C GLU A 12 2.50 1.79 -20.68
N ARG A 13 2.09 2.37 -19.55
CA ARG A 13 2.54 1.99 -18.23
C ARG A 13 2.03 0.56 -18.03
N ARG A 14 2.56 -0.38 -18.82
CA ARG A 14 2.81 -1.76 -18.42
C ARG A 14 3.83 -1.66 -17.30
N VAL A 15 3.41 -1.09 -16.17
CA VAL A 15 3.96 -1.48 -14.89
C VAL A 15 3.54 -2.94 -14.80
N VAL A 16 4.44 -3.82 -15.23
CA VAL A 16 4.43 -5.20 -14.75
C VAL A 16 4.63 -5.04 -13.25
N ARG A 17 3.54 -4.77 -12.52
CA ARG A 17 3.54 -4.70 -11.06
C ARG A 17 3.89 -6.11 -10.65
N ARG A 18 5.18 -6.38 -10.44
CA ARG A 18 5.65 -7.61 -9.82
C ARG A 18 4.84 -7.70 -8.53
N ARG A 19 3.95 -8.70 -8.46
CA ARG A 19 3.04 -8.85 -7.33
C ARG A 19 3.91 -9.04 -6.10
N VAL A 20 3.83 -8.10 -5.17
CA VAL A 20 4.56 -8.18 -3.90
C VAL A 20 3.75 -9.07 -2.96
N LEU A 21 4.42 -9.99 -2.28
CA LEU A 21 3.76 -10.86 -1.31
C LEU A 21 3.49 -10.05 -0.03
N LEU A 22 2.37 -10.36 0.65
CA LEU A 22 2.01 -9.68 1.91
C LEU A 22 3.13 -9.72 2.97
N PRO A 23 3.89 -10.82 3.16
CA PRO A 23 5.01 -10.85 4.09
C PRO A 23 6.12 -9.86 3.76
N ASP A 24 6.38 -9.59 2.48
CA ASP A 24 7.41 -8.65 2.05
C ASP A 24 7.00 -7.20 2.40
N VAL A 25 5.71 -6.88 2.25
CA VAL A 25 5.16 -5.58 2.66
C VAL A 25 5.28 -5.42 4.17
N ILE A 26 4.91 -6.44 4.95
CA ILE A 26 5.02 -6.41 6.42
C ILE A 26 6.47 -6.20 6.84
N ALA A 27 7.41 -6.97 6.28
CA ALA A 27 8.83 -6.86 6.59
C ALA A 27 9.40 -5.46 6.25
N ALA A 28 9.04 -4.92 5.08
CA ALA A 28 9.44 -3.57 4.69
C ALA A 28 8.90 -2.51 5.66
N MET A 29 7.66 -2.66 6.11
CA MET A 29 7.02 -1.71 7.03
C MET A 29 7.57 -1.80 8.45
N VAL A 30 7.93 -2.99 8.93
CA VAL A 30 8.68 -3.19 10.18
C VAL A 30 10.00 -2.42 10.13
N ALA A 31 10.77 -2.59 9.06
CA ALA A 31 12.06 -1.93 8.89
C ALA A 31 11.92 -0.40 8.76
N GLU A 32 10.97 0.06 7.95
CA GLU A 32 10.73 1.49 7.70
C GLU A 32 10.22 2.23 8.95
N PHE A 33 9.36 1.59 9.75
CA PHE A 33 8.76 2.24 10.92
C PHE A 33 9.46 1.92 12.23
N GLY A 34 10.40 0.97 12.24
CA GLY A 34 11.08 0.52 13.47
C GLY A 34 10.11 -0.12 14.47
N VAL A 35 9.04 -0.74 13.99
CA VAL A 35 8.00 -1.37 14.82
C VAL A 35 8.09 -2.88 14.75
N LEU A 36 7.62 -3.59 15.77
CA LEU A 36 7.49 -5.05 15.73
C LEU A 36 6.39 -5.46 14.74
N ALA A 37 6.55 -6.62 14.09
CA ALA A 37 5.54 -7.15 13.18
C ALA A 37 4.17 -7.30 13.85
N ASP A 38 4.14 -7.63 15.14
CA ASP A 38 2.92 -7.74 15.94
C ASP A 38 2.14 -6.43 16.03
N VAL A 39 2.81 -5.27 15.95
CA VAL A 39 2.14 -3.95 15.91
C VAL A 39 1.32 -3.79 14.61
N LEU A 40 1.72 -4.47 13.54
CA LEU A 40 1.00 -4.45 12.27
C LEU A 40 -0.16 -5.46 12.26
N THR A 41 -0.05 -6.56 12.99
CA THR A 41 -1.04 -7.66 12.95
C THR A 41 -2.07 -7.61 14.09
N VAL A 42 -1.75 -7.03 15.25
CA VAL A 42 -2.67 -6.92 16.41
C VAL A 42 -3.68 -5.79 16.22
N ALA A 43 -4.93 -5.99 16.68
CA ALA A 43 -6.00 -4.99 16.63
C ALA A 43 -5.60 -3.66 17.30
N GLY A 44 -5.79 -2.53 16.58
CA GLY A 44 -5.37 -1.19 17.00
C GLY A 44 -5.10 -0.26 15.82
N ARG A 45 -5.28 1.04 16.01
CA ARG A 45 -4.93 2.05 14.99
C ARG A 45 -3.45 2.37 15.10
N HIS A 46 -2.72 2.13 14.03
CA HIS A 46 -1.30 2.46 13.94
C HIS A 46 -0.98 2.87 12.51
N VAL A 47 -0.32 4.00 12.33
CA VAL A 47 0.00 4.55 11.00
C VAL A 47 0.77 3.54 10.15
N ALA A 48 1.75 2.84 10.75
CA ALA A 48 2.50 1.79 10.05
C ALA A 48 1.59 0.66 9.54
N ARG A 49 0.54 0.29 10.28
CA ARG A 49 -0.42 -0.74 9.87
C ARG A 49 -1.31 -0.24 8.74
N ASP A 50 -1.84 0.97 8.88
CA ASP A 50 -2.69 1.61 7.88
C ASP A 50 -1.93 1.73 6.54
N ALA A 51 -0.67 2.13 6.58
CA ALA A 51 0.21 2.16 5.42
C ALA A 51 0.53 0.75 4.86
N ALA A 52 0.76 -0.24 5.71
CA ALA A 52 0.99 -1.62 5.27
C ALA A 52 -0.24 -2.21 4.57
N ILE A 53 -1.44 -1.94 5.09
CA ILE A 53 -2.72 -2.34 4.49
C ILE A 53 -2.91 -1.67 3.12
N TRP A 54 -2.68 -0.35 3.03
CA TRP A 54 -2.77 0.38 1.77
C TRP A 54 -1.77 -0.14 0.72
N LEU A 55 -0.49 -0.30 1.09
CA LEU A 55 0.55 -0.83 0.19
C LEU A 55 0.23 -2.26 -0.26
N SER A 56 -0.29 -3.09 0.65
CA SER A 56 -0.72 -4.45 0.31
C SER A 56 -1.80 -4.45 -0.76
N ARG A 57 -2.75 -3.52 -0.71
CA ARG A 57 -3.78 -3.39 -1.76
C ARG A 57 -3.24 -2.90 -3.09
N GLU A 58 -2.25 -2.00 -3.07
CA GLU A 58 -1.69 -1.44 -4.30
C GLU A 58 -0.68 -2.37 -4.99
N LEU A 59 0.07 -3.14 -4.21
CA LEU A 59 1.22 -3.90 -4.69
C LEU A 59 0.97 -5.40 -4.78
N SER A 60 0.06 -5.94 -3.96
CA SER A 60 -0.33 -7.35 -4.04
C SER A 60 -1.54 -7.54 -4.96
N ALA A 61 -1.80 -8.78 -5.34
CA ALA A 61 -3.05 -9.17 -6.00
C ALA A 61 -4.00 -9.89 -5.04
N CYS A 62 -3.78 -9.74 -3.73
CA CYS A 62 -4.61 -10.36 -2.71
C CYS A 62 -5.97 -9.66 -2.67
N SER A 63 -7.00 -10.46 -2.43
CA SER A 63 -8.34 -10.01 -2.11
C SER A 63 -8.36 -9.22 -0.80
N LEU A 64 -9.43 -8.44 -0.60
CA LEU A 64 -9.61 -7.66 0.63
C LEU A 64 -9.68 -8.56 1.87
N ASP A 65 -10.19 -9.77 1.73
CA ASP A 65 -10.32 -10.73 2.84
C ASP A 65 -8.96 -11.36 3.18
N GLU A 66 -8.12 -11.66 2.18
CA GLU A 66 -6.74 -12.12 2.40
C GLU A 66 -5.89 -11.03 3.08
N VAL A 67 -6.05 -9.77 2.65
CA VAL A 67 -5.41 -8.62 3.31
C VAL A 67 -5.92 -8.48 4.74
N SER A 68 -7.24 -8.55 4.96
CA SER A 68 -7.84 -8.50 6.29
C SER A 68 -7.25 -9.57 7.21
N ALA A 69 -7.18 -10.82 6.75
CA ALA A 69 -6.64 -11.94 7.51
C ALA A 69 -5.16 -11.73 7.87
N ALA A 70 -4.34 -11.25 6.94
CA ALA A 70 -2.92 -10.97 7.17
C ALA A 70 -2.67 -9.89 8.23
N PHE A 71 -3.60 -8.93 8.37
CA PHE A 71 -3.54 -7.88 9.38
C PHE A 71 -4.51 -8.13 10.54
N GLY A 72 -4.70 -9.39 10.97
CA GLY A 72 -5.45 -9.70 12.21
C GLY A 72 -6.97 -9.61 12.11
N GLY A 73 -7.54 -9.84 10.93
CA GLY A 73 -8.98 -9.90 10.73
C GLY A 73 -9.68 -8.54 10.81
N VAL A 74 -9.03 -7.49 10.31
CA VAL A 74 -9.62 -6.14 10.31
C VAL A 74 -10.89 -6.06 9.46
N THR A 75 -11.81 -5.19 9.84
CA THR A 75 -13.04 -4.98 9.06
C THR A 75 -12.71 -4.50 7.65
N ARG A 76 -13.57 -4.86 6.69
CA ARG A 76 -13.40 -4.43 5.29
C ARG A 76 -13.29 -2.91 5.13
N SER A 77 -13.98 -2.15 5.98
CA SER A 77 -13.88 -0.68 6.02
C SER A 77 -12.50 -0.19 6.45
N ALA A 78 -11.86 -0.86 7.41
CA ALA A 78 -10.50 -0.59 7.83
C ALA A 78 -9.46 -0.99 6.76
N VAL A 79 -9.80 -1.92 5.87
CA VAL A 79 -8.95 -2.24 4.69
C VAL A 79 -9.08 -1.15 3.62
N THR A 80 -10.28 -0.59 3.42
CA THR A 80 -10.54 0.39 2.35
C THR A 80 -10.16 1.83 2.67
N GLY A 81 -10.28 2.26 3.94
CA GLY A 81 -10.07 3.63 4.40
C GLY A 81 -8.64 4.18 4.58
N PRO A 82 -7.54 3.39 4.67
CA PRO A 82 -6.22 3.92 5.06
C PRO A 82 -5.51 4.89 4.10
N ALA A 83 -6.02 5.09 2.88
CA ALA A 83 -5.28 5.77 1.82
C ALA A 83 -4.81 7.18 2.19
N ASP A 84 -5.66 7.96 2.85
CA ASP A 84 -5.36 9.38 3.16
C ASP A 84 -4.38 9.52 4.34
N CYS A 85 -4.60 8.77 5.44
CA CYS A 85 -3.76 8.86 6.64
C CYS A 85 -2.34 8.29 6.43
N ALA A 86 -2.21 7.25 5.61
CA ALA A 86 -0.94 6.61 5.32
C ALA A 86 -0.05 7.50 4.43
N LEU A 87 -0.64 8.13 3.40
CA LEU A 87 0.10 8.98 2.47
C LEU A 87 0.68 10.20 3.18
N ASP A 88 -0.13 10.89 4.00
CA ASP A 88 0.31 12.08 4.73
C ASP A 88 1.46 11.77 5.69
N SER A 89 1.40 10.63 6.37
CA SER A 89 2.44 10.24 7.33
C SER A 89 3.74 9.79 6.64
N LEU A 90 3.66 9.12 5.50
CA LEU A 90 4.82 8.77 4.68
C LEU A 90 5.46 10.02 4.07
N ASN A 91 4.65 10.99 3.65
CA ASN A 91 5.14 12.25 3.12
C ASN A 91 5.84 13.08 4.20
N GLN A 92 5.30 13.16 5.42
CA GLN A 92 5.91 13.90 6.53
C GLN A 92 7.29 13.38 6.93
N ARG A 93 7.55 12.07 6.83
CA ARG A 93 8.85 11.47 7.15
C ARG A 93 9.94 11.71 6.11
N ARG A 94 9.58 11.92 4.84
CA ARG A 94 10.55 12.21 3.77
C ARG A 94 11.17 13.60 3.85
N HIS A 95 10.67 14.46 4.74
CA HIS A 95 11.16 15.81 4.95
C HIS A 95 12.13 15.96 6.13
N PHE A 96 12.60 14.84 6.71
CA PHE A 96 13.62 14.80 7.75
C PHE A 96 14.92 14.18 7.25
#